data_AF-A0A0B7IMX6-F1
#
_entry.id   AF-A0A0B7IMX6-F1
#
_cell.length_a   1.000
_cell.length_b   1.000
_cell.length_c   1.000
_cell.angle_alpha   90.00
_cell.angle_beta   90.00
_cell.angle_gamma   90.00
#
_symmetry.space_group_name_H-M   'P 1'
#
loop_
_entity.id
_entity.type
_entity.pdbx_description
1 polymer ?
#
loop_
_entity_poly.entity_id
_entity_poly.type
_entity_poly.pdbx_seq_one_letter_code
_entity_poly.pdbx_strand_id
1 'polypeptide(L)'
;MIWLDSNQYPDKYRQFEAVLAFFPHKILEKYESKGAFEALKSFIDATNDYIFGYLSYDLKNDVENLQSENFDGLKFPELYFSTSKNSFFSERLSYFQLFRKCF
;
A
#
# COMPACT_ATOMS: atom_id res chain seq x y z
N MET A 1 -1.14 10.15 4.58
CA MET A 1 -2.32 10.14 3.69
C MET A 1 -1.87 9.52 2.39
N ILE A 2 -2.67 8.62 1.81
CA ILE A 2 -2.37 7.95 0.54
C ILE A 2 -3.50 8.28 -0.45
N TRP A 3 -3.13 8.70 -1.66
CA TRP A 3 -4.03 9.06 -2.75
C TRP A 3 -3.68 8.23 -3.98
N LEU A 4 -4.63 7.42 -4.44
CA LEU A 4 -4.51 6.60 -5.64
C LEU A 4 -5.53 7.10 -6.65
N ASP A 5 -5.08 7.62 -7.78
CA ASP A 5 -5.94 8.20 -8.82
C ASP A 5 -5.67 7.52 -10.15
N SER A 6 -6.74 7.07 -10.79
CA SER A 6 -6.70 6.46 -12.12
C SER A 6 -6.40 7.48 -13.23
N ASN A 7 -6.42 8.78 -12.93
CA ASN A 7 -6.27 9.89 -13.87
C ASN A 7 -7.20 9.76 -15.09
N GLN A 8 -8.39 9.19 -14.88
CA GLN A 8 -9.39 8.92 -15.94
C GLN A 8 -8.85 8.06 -17.09
N TYR A 9 -7.78 7.31 -16.87
CA TYR A 9 -7.17 6.49 -17.90
C TYR A 9 -8.16 5.39 -18.35
N PRO A 10 -8.41 5.25 -19.66
CA PRO A 10 -9.38 4.28 -20.17
C PRO A 10 -8.76 2.87 -20.14
N ASP A 11 -8.95 2.18 -19.02
CA ASP A 11 -8.55 0.78 -18.84
C ASP A 11 -9.76 -0.12 -18.54
N LYS A 12 -9.72 -1.34 -19.09
CA LYS A 12 -10.71 -2.40 -18.88
C LYS A 12 -10.71 -2.97 -17.46
N TYR A 13 -9.63 -2.75 -16.70
CA TYR A 13 -9.51 -3.17 -15.29
C TYR A 13 -9.84 -2.05 -14.28
N ARG A 14 -10.30 -0.87 -14.75
CA ARG A 14 -10.63 0.25 -13.88
C ARG A 14 -11.89 -0.02 -13.07
N GLN A 15 -11.73 -0.30 -11.78
CA GLN A 15 -12.84 -0.45 -10.82
C GLN A 15 -13.13 0.84 -10.05
N PHE A 16 -12.10 1.63 -9.70
CA PHE A 16 -12.22 2.89 -8.97
C PHE A 16 -11.63 4.05 -9.77
N GLU A 17 -12.22 5.24 -9.63
CA GLU A 17 -11.65 6.48 -10.19
C GLU A 17 -10.55 7.03 -9.31
N ALA A 18 -10.81 7.10 -7.99
CA ALA A 18 -9.84 7.52 -7.00
C ALA A 18 -10.11 6.87 -5.64
N VAL A 19 -9.05 6.68 -4.86
CA VAL A 19 -9.07 6.19 -3.48
C VAL A 19 -8.26 7.13 -2.59
N LEU A 20 -8.88 7.61 -1.52
CA LEU A 20 -8.24 8.43 -0.49
C LEU A 20 -8.24 7.69 0.84
N ALA A 21 -7.05 7.38 1.33
CA ALA A 21 -6.85 6.77 2.65
C ALA A 21 -6.18 7.79 3.59
N PHE A 22 -6.84 8.09 4.70
CA PHE A 22 -6.42 9.12 5.64
C PHE A 22 -6.56 8.62 7.09
N PHE A 23 -5.78 9.21 8.00
CA PHE A 23 -5.62 8.74 9.38
C PHE A 23 -5.14 7.28 9.49
N PRO A 24 -3.82 7.03 9.24
CA PRO A 24 -3.25 5.71 9.44
C PRO A 24 -3.44 5.25 10.89
N HIS A 25 -3.75 3.97 11.10
CA HIS A 25 -4.05 3.39 12.41
C HIS A 25 -3.02 2.37 12.87
N LYS A 26 -2.75 1.37 12.04
CA LYS A 26 -1.62 0.44 12.20
C LYS A 26 -0.68 0.68 11.04
N ILE A 27 0.62 0.67 11.30
CA ILE A 27 1.66 0.88 10.30
C ILE A 27 2.63 -0.28 10.37
N LEU A 28 3.02 -0.79 9.20
CA LEU A 28 4.15 -1.67 8.99
C LEU A 28 5.16 -0.88 8.16
N GLU A 29 6.37 -0.74 8.69
CA GLU A 29 7.51 -0.21 7.96
C GLU A 29 8.71 -1.15 8.15
N LYS A 30 9.45 -1.40 7.09
CA LYS A 30 10.72 -2.15 7.14
C LYS A 30 11.75 -1.48 6.28
N TYR A 31 12.98 -1.39 6.77
CA TYR A 31 14.14 -0.81 6.08
C TYR A 31 15.10 -1.88 5.56
N GLU A 32 14.79 -3.16 5.77
CA GLU A 32 15.58 -4.28 5.27
C GLU A 32 14.67 -5.21 4.48
N SER A 33 15.14 -5.65 3.32
CA SER A 33 14.37 -6.55 2.45
C SER A 33 14.16 -7.91 3.11
N LYS A 34 15.11 -8.39 3.90
CA LYS A 34 15.06 -9.72 4.50
C LYS A 34 13.82 -9.94 5.39
N GLY A 35 13.03 -10.95 5.05
CA GLY A 35 11.79 -11.30 5.74
C GLY A 35 10.74 -10.19 5.66
N ALA A 36 10.81 -9.31 4.66
CA ALA A 36 9.85 -8.23 4.50
C ALA A 36 8.50 -8.76 4.01
N PHE A 37 8.50 -9.74 3.09
CA PHE A 37 7.25 -10.37 2.66
C PHE A 37 6.58 -11.19 3.76
N GLU A 38 7.36 -11.82 4.65
CA GLU A 38 6.81 -12.52 5.82
C GLU A 38 6.15 -11.53 6.79
N ALA A 39 6.81 -10.42 7.09
CA ALA A 39 6.24 -9.36 7.93
C ALA A 39 4.96 -8.76 7.31
N LEU A 40 4.97 -8.53 6.00
CA LEU A 40 3.79 -8.06 5.27
C LEU A 40 2.64 -9.07 5.33
N LYS A 41 2.94 -10.36 5.16
CA LYS A 41 1.95 -11.43 5.26
C LYS A 41 1.33 -11.47 6.66
N SER A 42 2.14 -11.47 7.72
CA SER A 42 1.63 -11.43 9.10
C SER A 42 0.79 -10.17 9.36
N PHE A 43 1.17 -9.03 8.79
CA PHE A 43 0.41 -7.79 8.91
C PHE A 43 -0.95 -7.88 8.20
N ILE A 44 -1.01 -8.48 7.01
CA ILE A 44 -2.25 -8.75 6.27
C ILE A 44 -3.12 -9.72 7.07
N ASP A 45 -2.57 -10.85 7.53
CA ASP A 45 -3.31 -11.88 8.26
C ASP A 45 -3.87 -11.36 9.60
N ALA A 46 -3.17 -10.43 10.25
CA ALA A 46 -3.61 -9.78 11.49
C ALA A 46 -4.55 -8.58 11.26
N THR A 47 -4.86 -8.25 9.99
CA THR A 47 -5.62 -7.07 9.61
C THR A 47 -6.88 -7.47 8.85
N ASN A 48 -8.02 -7.11 9.43
CA ASN A 48 -9.32 -7.29 8.78
C ASN A 48 -9.86 -5.97 8.22
N ASP A 49 -9.02 -5.27 7.44
CA ASP A 49 -9.36 -3.98 6.82
C ASP A 49 -8.50 -3.78 5.56
N TYR A 50 -8.76 -2.71 4.81
CA TYR A 50 -7.88 -2.29 3.73
C TYR A 50 -6.52 -1.84 4.27
N ILE A 51 -5.47 -2.30 3.59
CA ILE A 51 -4.11 -1.82 3.79
C ILE A 51 -3.68 -1.02 2.56
N PHE A 52 -2.98 0.08 2.79
CA PHE A 52 -2.50 0.98 1.75
C PHE A 52 -1.02 1.23 1.97
N GLY A 53 -0.25 1.20 0.89
CA GLY A 53 1.20 1.22 1.01
C GLY A 53 1.93 1.12 -0.31
N TYR A 54 3.23 0.87 -0.22
CA TYR A 54 4.10 0.63 -1.35
C TYR A 54 5.15 -0.44 -1.03
N LEU A 55 5.71 -0.99 -2.10
CA LEU A 55 6.84 -1.90 -2.11
C LEU A 55 7.98 -1.18 -2.82
N SER A 56 9.16 -1.10 -2.20
CA SER A 56 10.37 -0.60 -2.84
C SER A 56 10.83 -1.57 -3.93
N TYR A 57 11.78 -1.12 -4.73
CA TYR A 57 12.46 -1.96 -5.71
C TYR A 57 13.43 -2.97 -5.05
N ASP A 58 14.10 -2.60 -3.96
CA ASP A 58 15.15 -3.40 -3.33
C ASP A 58 14.59 -4.63 -2.58
N LEU A 59 13.27 -4.71 -2.37
CA LEU A 59 12.57 -5.93 -1.95
C LEU A 59 12.81 -7.15 -2.84
N LYS A 60 13.27 -6.97 -4.08
CA LYS A 60 13.74 -8.08 -4.92
C LYS A 60 14.78 -8.95 -4.20
N ASN A 61 15.57 -8.37 -3.30
CA ASN A 61 16.63 -9.03 -2.55
C ASN A 61 16.08 -10.00 -1.48
N ASP A 62 14.76 -9.96 -1.17
CA ASP A 62 14.09 -10.94 -0.29
C ASP A 62 13.59 -12.17 -1.06
N VAL A 63 13.33 -12.02 -2.37
CA VAL A 63 12.81 -13.08 -3.23
C VAL A 63 13.94 -13.81 -3.95
N GLU A 64 14.94 -13.06 -4.38
CA GLU A 64 16.06 -13.54 -5.19
C GLU A 64 17.39 -13.33 -4.47
N ASN A 65 18.39 -14.15 -4.77
CA ASN A 65 19.75 -13.94 -4.27
C ASN A 65 20.49 -12.86 -5.08
N LEU A 66 19.96 -11.65 -5.03
CA LEU A 66 20.50 -10.46 -5.70
C LEU A 66 20.74 -9.37 -4.66
N GLN A 67 21.69 -8.48 -4.96
CA GLN A 67 21.93 -7.27 -4.17
C GLN A 67 22.20 -6.11 -5.14
N SER A 68 21.75 -4.93 -4.76
CA SER A 68 22.05 -3.67 -5.42
C SER A 68 23.09 -2.91 -4.59
N GLU A 69 24.13 -2.39 -5.25
CA GLU A 69 25.12 -1.49 -4.61
C GLU A 69 24.83 -0.01 -4.95
N ASN A 70 23.59 0.29 -5.32
CA ASN A 70 23.20 1.64 -5.65
C ASN A 70 23.19 2.51 -4.39
N PHE A 71 23.63 3.76 -4.51
CA PHE A 71 23.60 4.70 -3.40
C PHE A 71 22.17 5.05 -3.03
N ASP A 72 21.73 4.63 -1.84
CA ASP A 72 20.46 5.05 -1.27
C ASP A 72 20.59 6.37 -0.50
N GLY A 73 20.26 7.47 -1.18
CA GLY A 73 20.26 8.81 -0.59
C GLY A 73 18.96 9.16 0.14
N LEU A 74 17.87 8.43 -0.09
CA LEU A 74 16.55 8.73 0.46
C LEU A 74 16.30 7.98 1.77
N LYS A 75 16.88 6.78 1.92
CA LYS A 75 16.71 5.91 3.10
C LYS A 75 15.25 5.65 3.39
N PHE A 76 14.48 5.43 2.33
CA PHE A 76 13.07 5.09 2.46
C PHE A 76 12.93 3.63 2.91
N PRO A 77 11.84 3.29 3.62
CA PRO A 77 11.50 1.90 3.88
C PRO A 77 11.45 1.06 2.59
N GLU A 78 11.95 -0.15 2.69
CA GLU A 78 11.77 -1.23 1.70
C GLU A 78 10.29 -1.56 1.50
N LEU A 79 9.50 -1.51 2.57
CA LEU A 79 8.05 -1.46 2.46
C LEU A 79 7.44 -0.55 3.51
N TYR A 80 6.28 -0.01 3.15
CA TYR A 80 5.44 0.75 4.05
C TYR A 80 3.98 0.39 3.76
N PHE A 81 3.24 -0.07 4.76
CA PHE A 81 1.81 -0.30 4.68
C PHE A 81 1.10 0.22 5.90
N SER A 82 -0.13 0.69 5.73
CA SER A 82 -0.95 1.16 6.83
C SER A 82 -2.41 0.82 6.66
N THR A 83 -3.09 0.54 7.77
CA THR A 83 -4.56 0.51 7.81
C THR A 83 -5.08 1.92 7.98
N SER A 84 -6.25 2.22 7.41
CA SER A 84 -6.90 3.52 7.58
C SER A 84 -8.29 3.34 8.18
N LYS A 85 -8.59 4.06 9.27
CA LYS A 85 -9.91 3.97 9.93
C LYS A 85 -11.06 4.49 9.07
N ASN A 86 -10.71 5.36 8.14
CA ASN A 86 -11.62 5.99 7.19
C ASN A 86 -10.93 6.00 5.83
N SER A 87 -11.58 5.40 4.83
CA SER A 87 -11.12 5.40 3.44
C SER A 87 -12.29 5.78 2.54
N PHE A 88 -12.02 6.65 1.58
CA PHE A 88 -13.00 7.05 0.58
C PHE A 88 -12.66 6.39 -0.75
N PHE A 89 -13.68 5.81 -1.38
CA PHE A 89 -13.59 5.25 -2.71
C PHE A 89 -14.57 5.99 -3.61
N SER A 90 -14.13 6.32 -4.82
CA SER A 90 -14.99 6.91 -5.84
C SER A 90 -15.15 5.93 -6.99
N GLU A 91 -16.40 5.51 -7.24
CA GLU A 91 -16.80 4.71 -8.41
C GLU A 91 -17.64 5.62 -9.32
N ARG A 92 -16.99 6.26 -10.29
CA ARG A 92 -17.58 7.05 -11.39
C ARG A 92 -18.50 8.22 -10.99
N LEU A 93 -17.96 9.44 -10.97
CA LEU A 93 -18.66 10.75 -10.85
C LEU A 93 -19.83 10.86 -9.85
N SER A 94 -19.93 9.96 -8.87
CA SER A 94 -21.05 9.88 -7.93
C SER A 94 -20.52 9.63 -6.53
N TYR A 95 -20.16 10.73 -5.83
CA TYR A 95 -19.84 10.82 -4.40
C TYR A 95 -18.74 9.90 -3.84
N PHE A 96 -17.87 10.46 -2.99
CA PHE A 96 -16.98 9.64 -2.16
C PHE A 96 -17.81 8.91 -1.09
N GLN A 97 -17.85 7.58 -1.15
CA GLN A 97 -18.46 6.77 -0.09
C GLN A 97 -17.40 6.39 0.94
N LEU A 98 -17.74 6.54 2.22
CA LEU A 98 -16.92 6.04 3.32
C LEU A 98 -17.13 4.53 3.39
N PHE A 99 -16.11 3.76 3.02
CA PHE A 99 -16.14 2.32 3.20
C PHE A 99 -15.43 1.98 4.51
N ARG A 100 -16.17 1.32 5.41
CA ARG A 100 -15.60 0.50 6.47
C ARG A 100 -15.81 -0.95 6.09
N LYS A 101 -14.74 -1.73 6.02
CA LYS A 101 -14.86 -3.18 5.84
C LYS A 101 -15.38 -3.74 7.18
N CYS A 102 -16.69 -3.98 7.25
CA CYS A 102 -17.33 -4.64 8.39
C CYS A 102 -17.47 -6.13 8.07
N PHE A 103 -16.54 -6.96 8.52
CA PHE A 103 -16.75 -8.41 8.69
C PHE A 103 -15.97 -8.90 9.89
#